data_AF-A0A2T2TIW8-F1
#
_entry.id   AF-A0A2T2TIW8-F1
#
_cell.length_a   1.000
_cell.length_b   1.000
_cell.length_c   1.000
_cell.angle_alpha   90.00
_cell.angle_beta   90.00
_cell.angle_gamma   90.00
#
_symmetry.space_group_name_H-M   'P 1'
#
loop_
_entity.id
_entity.type
_entity.pdbx_description
1 polymer ?
#
loop_
_entity_poly.entity_id
_entity_poly.type
_entity_poly.pdbx_seq_one_letter_code
_entity_poly.pdbx_strand_id
1 'polypeptide(L)'
;MNDSSSTATPEASEDRDAALHETLAEVCHDLNNSLSVVSGNAQLLAEMARVEDLGATFTEPLDDIEAARAEISDALERLEALRQDIDQGIVGRESSDEP
;
A
#
# COMPACT_ATOMS: atom_id res chain seq x y z
N MET A 1 3.34 -46.87 -1.67
CA MET A 1 3.36 -46.73 -0.21
C MET A 1 4.11 -45.45 0.13
N ASN A 2 3.37 -44.53 0.76
CA ASN A 2 3.74 -43.28 1.42
C ASN A 2 4.38 -42.15 0.62
N ASP A 3 3.48 -41.39 0.00
CA ASP A 3 3.27 -39.95 0.15
C ASP A 3 4.35 -39.13 0.86
N SER A 4 4.94 -38.24 0.06
CA SER A 4 5.73 -37.08 0.46
C SER A 4 4.89 -36.09 1.27
N SER A 5 4.80 -36.27 2.59
CA SER A 5 4.40 -35.18 3.49
C SER A 5 5.60 -34.26 3.72
N SER A 6 5.74 -33.26 2.84
CA SER A 6 6.60 -32.10 3.08
C SER A 6 5.93 -31.24 4.15
N THR A 7 6.16 -31.58 5.42
CA THR A 7 5.77 -30.77 6.57
C THR A 7 6.67 -29.54 6.61
N ALA A 8 6.25 -28.45 5.96
CA ALA A 8 6.75 -27.14 6.34
C ALA A 8 6.33 -26.91 7.79
N THR A 9 7.30 -26.73 8.68
CA THR A 9 7.09 -26.51 10.11
C THR A 9 6.30 -25.21 10.32
N PRO A 10 5.27 -25.17 11.19
CA PRO A 10 4.42 -23.99 11.40
C PRO A 10 5.21 -22.70 11.72
N GLU A 11 6.29 -22.80 12.49
CA GLU A 11 7.17 -21.67 12.82
C GLU A 11 7.82 -21.02 11.58
N ALA A 12 8.14 -21.81 10.54
CA ALA A 12 8.74 -21.29 9.31
C ALA A 12 7.72 -20.60 8.38
N SER A 13 6.42 -20.88 8.55
CA SER A 13 5.34 -20.13 7.88
C SER A 13 5.03 -18.82 8.58
N GLU A 14 5.01 -18.80 9.91
CA GLU A 14 4.74 -17.59 10.71
C GLU A 14 5.83 -16.52 10.50
N ASP A 15 7.11 -16.91 10.52
CA ASP A 15 8.23 -16.00 10.24
C ASP A 15 8.18 -15.43 8.82
N ARG A 16 7.72 -16.24 7.85
CA ARG A 16 7.61 -15.82 6.45
C ARG A 16 6.45 -14.83 6.27
N ASP A 17 5.33 -15.09 6.93
CA ASP A 17 4.19 -14.19 6.90
C ASP A 17 4.61 -12.86 7.54
N ALA A 18 5.18 -12.87 8.75
CA ALA A 18 5.69 -11.65 9.41
C ALA A 18 6.64 -10.82 8.51
N ALA A 19 7.56 -11.48 7.80
CA ALA A 19 8.47 -10.80 6.86
C ALA A 19 7.74 -10.21 5.64
N LEU A 20 6.70 -10.88 5.11
CA LEU A 20 5.85 -10.33 4.05
C LEU A 20 5.05 -9.12 4.55
N HIS A 21 4.57 -9.14 5.79
CA HIS A 21 3.85 -8.03 6.41
C HIS A 21 4.74 -6.79 6.56
N GLU A 22 5.97 -6.96 7.05
CA GLU A 22 6.95 -5.87 7.16
C GLU A 22 7.31 -5.29 5.79
N THR A 23 7.61 -6.16 4.81
CA THR A 23 7.93 -5.73 3.44
C THR A 23 6.77 -4.95 2.81
N LEU A 24 5.52 -5.38 3.02
CA LEU A 24 4.36 -4.69 2.48
C LEU A 24 4.17 -3.31 3.12
N ALA A 25 4.37 -3.20 4.44
CA ALA A 25 4.31 -1.93 5.15
C ALA A 25 5.37 -0.95 4.62
N GLU A 26 6.61 -1.41 4.43
CA GLU A 26 7.69 -0.61 3.85
C GLU A 26 7.33 -0.11 2.44
N VAL A 27 6.83 -0.99 1.56
CA VAL A 27 6.42 -0.60 0.21
C VAL A 27 5.30 0.44 0.23
N CYS A 28 4.29 0.29 1.09
CA CYS A 28 3.20 1.26 1.21
C CYS A 28 3.72 2.62 1.71
N HIS A 29 4.61 2.62 2.70
CA HIS A 29 5.26 3.82 3.20
C HIS A 29 6.09 4.53 2.12
N ASP A 30 6.93 3.80 1.41
CA ASP A 30 7.82 4.35 0.39
C ASP A 30 7.05 4.93 -0.81
N LEU A 31 5.95 4.28 -1.20
CA LEU A 31 5.04 4.79 -2.21
C LEU A 31 4.35 6.07 -1.74
N ASN A 32 3.84 6.11 -0.50
CA ASN A 32 3.25 7.33 0.05
C ASN A 32 4.23 8.50 0.10
N ASN A 33 5.49 8.24 0.44
CA ASN A 33 6.54 9.26 0.41
C ASN A 33 6.79 9.77 -1.03
N SER A 34 6.90 8.85 -1.99
CA SER A 34 7.09 9.19 -3.40
C SER A 34 5.92 10.01 -3.97
N LEU A 35 4.68 9.62 -3.65
CA LEU A 35 3.47 10.36 -4.03
C LEU A 35 3.43 11.75 -3.41
N SER A 36 3.89 11.90 -2.17
CA SER A 36 3.95 13.20 -1.49
C SER A 36 4.92 14.16 -2.21
N VAL A 37 6.07 13.66 -2.68
CA VAL A 37 7.02 14.45 -3.49
C VAL A 37 6.40 14.84 -4.83
N VAL A 38 5.74 13.91 -5.53
CA VAL A 38 5.07 14.19 -6.81
C VAL A 38 3.99 15.25 -6.65
N SER A 39 3.13 15.11 -5.63
CA SER A 39 2.07 16.08 -5.31
C SER A 39 2.63 17.46 -5.00
N GLY A 40 3.67 17.55 -4.16
CA GLY A 40 4.33 18.83 -3.86
C GLY A 40 4.91 19.51 -5.10
N ASN A 41 5.51 18.73 -6.02
CA ASN A 41 6.00 19.26 -7.29
C ASN A 41 4.86 19.71 -8.21
N ALA A 42 3.78 18.95 -8.31
CA ALA A 42 2.61 19.32 -9.10
C ALA A 42 1.98 20.62 -8.58
N GLN A 43 1.86 20.76 -7.26
CA GLN A 43 1.33 21.96 -6.62
C GLN A 43 2.22 23.19 -6.85
N LEU A 44 3.54 23.04 -6.78
CA LEU A 44 4.48 24.11 -7.12
C LEU A 44 4.32 24.54 -8.59
N LEU A 45 4.27 23.58 -9.51
CA LEU A 45 4.09 23.86 -10.94
C LEU A 45 2.74 24.54 -11.21
N ALA A 46 1.69 24.19 -10.47
CA ALA A 46 0.38 24.81 -10.62
C ALA A 46 0.40 26.28 -10.19
N GLU A 47 1.07 26.60 -9.09
CA GLU A 47 1.22 27.99 -8.66
C GLU A 47 2.08 28.79 -9.65
N MET A 48 3.15 28.20 -10.19
CA MET A 48 3.95 28.84 -11.25
C MET A 48 3.12 29.10 -12.51
N ALA A 49 2.33 28.11 -12.97
CA ALA A 49 1.46 28.26 -14.13
C ALA A 49 0.40 29.34 -13.91
N ARG A 50 -0.10 29.48 -12.67
CA ARG A 50 -1.04 30.54 -12.28
C ARG A 50 -0.40 31.92 -12.27
N VAL A 51 0.82 32.05 -11.74
CA VAL A 51 1.56 33.33 -11.69
C VAL A 51 1.94 33.81 -13.09
N GLU A 52 2.33 32.89 -13.97
CA GLU A 52 2.75 33.19 -15.35
C GLU A 52 1.57 33.20 -16.36
N ASP A 53 0.33 33.01 -15.90
CA ASP A 53 -0.89 32.94 -16.71
C ASP A 53 -0.78 31.98 -17.92
N LEU A 54 -0.24 30.78 -17.69
CA LEU A 54 0.01 29.78 -18.73
C LEU A 54 -1.27 29.10 -19.26
N GLY A 55 -2.41 29.34 -18.61
CA GLY A 55 -3.72 28.84 -19.00
C GLY A 55 -3.96 27.36 -18.73
N ALA A 56 -5.17 26.91 -19.09
CA ALA A 56 -5.71 25.60 -18.74
C ALA A 56 -4.87 24.41 -19.24
N THR A 57 -4.23 24.54 -20.41
CA THR A 57 -3.36 23.50 -20.98
C THR A 57 -2.22 23.08 -20.04
N PHE A 58 -1.78 23.98 -19.16
CA PHE A 58 -0.75 23.68 -18.16
C PHE A 58 -1.32 23.23 -16.82
N THR A 59 -2.51 23.69 -16.43
CA THR A 59 -3.11 23.33 -15.13
C THR A 59 -3.84 22.00 -15.16
N GLU A 60 -4.52 21.65 -16.27
CA GLU A 60 -5.28 20.39 -16.40
C GLU A 60 -4.41 19.14 -16.17
N PRO A 61 -3.19 19.01 -16.73
CA PRO A 61 -2.34 17.84 -16.43
C PRO A 61 -1.88 17.77 -14.97
N LEU A 62 -1.82 18.90 -14.26
CA LEU A 62 -1.44 18.93 -12.85
C LEU A 62 -2.61 18.49 -11.97
N ASP A 63 -3.84 18.85 -12.33
CA ASP A 63 -5.05 18.35 -11.70
C ASP A 63 -5.19 16.83 -11.90
N ASP A 64 -4.88 16.32 -13.10
CA ASP A 64 -4.85 14.88 -13.39
C ASP A 64 -3.82 14.13 -12.53
N ILE A 65 -2.63 14.73 -12.33
CA ILE A 65 -1.59 14.15 -11.45
C ILE A 65 -2.08 14.05 -10.00
N GLU A 66 -2.74 15.09 -9.48
CA GLU A 66 -3.25 15.06 -8.10
C GLU A 66 -4.40 14.07 -7.95
N ALA A 67 -5.29 13.96 -8.95
CA ALA A 67 -6.34 12.96 -8.97
C ALA A 67 -5.77 11.52 -8.96
N ALA A 68 -4.80 11.23 -9.83
CA ALA A 68 -4.14 9.93 -9.85
C ALA A 68 -3.40 9.63 -8.54
N ARG A 69 -2.75 10.63 -7.93
CA ARG A 69 -2.12 10.48 -6.61
C ARG A 69 -3.13 10.14 -5.53
N ALA A 70 -4.31 10.77 -5.52
CA ALA A 70 -5.37 10.47 -4.57
C ALA A 70 -5.88 9.02 -4.74
N GLU A 71 -6.13 8.58 -5.98
CA GLU A 71 -6.56 7.20 -6.26
C GLU A 71 -5.55 6.16 -5.79
N ILE A 72 -4.25 6.42 -5.96
CA ILE A 72 -3.19 5.50 -5.52
C ILE A 72 -3.09 5.50 -3.99
N SER A 73 -3.17 6.66 -3.33
CA SER A 73 -3.18 6.73 -1.86
C SER A 73 -4.36 5.93 -1.28
N ASP A 74 -5.56 6.09 -1.82
CA ASP A 74 -6.74 5.31 -1.41
C ASP A 74 -6.53 3.80 -1.60
N ALA A 75 -5.89 3.39 -2.70
CA ALA A 75 -5.60 1.99 -2.97
C ALA A 75 -4.59 1.40 -1.96
N LEU A 76 -3.57 2.19 -1.57
CA LEU A 76 -2.59 1.79 -0.57
C LEU A 76 -3.21 1.67 0.83
N GLU A 77 -4.08 2.60 1.22
CA GLU A 77 -4.82 2.52 2.48
C GLU A 77 -5.72 1.27 2.53
N ARG A 78 -6.41 0.95 1.44
CA ARG A 78 -7.20 -0.28 1.33
C ARG A 78 -6.34 -1.53 1.43
N LEU A 79 -5.15 -1.52 0.85
CA LEU A 79 -4.21 -2.63 0.92
C LEU A 79 -3.72 -2.85 2.36
N GLU A 80 -3.43 -1.78 3.08
CA GLU A 80 -3.05 -1.84 4.49
C GLU A 80 -4.21 -2.31 5.39
N ALA A 81 -5.44 -1.89 5.12
CA ALA A 81 -6.62 -2.40 5.82
C ALA A 81 -6.85 -3.90 5.58
N LEU A 82 -6.78 -4.35 4.32
CA LEU A 82 -6.90 -5.77 3.98
C LEU A 82 -5.79 -6.61 4.64
N ARG A 83 -4.58 -6.06 4.75
CA ARG A 83 -3.47 -6.69 5.48
C ARG A 83 -3.83 -6.90 6.96
N GLN A 84 -4.30 -5.84 7.63
CA GLN A 84 -4.69 -5.90 9.04
C GLN A 84 -5.84 -6.90 9.30
N ASP A 85 -6.77 -7.02 8.35
CA ASP A 85 -7.87 -7.98 8.45
C ASP A 85 -7.38 -9.44 8.32
N ILE A 86 -6.41 -9.69 7.43
CA ILE A 86 -5.77 -11.01 7.30
C ILE A 86 -5.04 -11.37 8.60
N ASP A 87 -4.27 -10.44 9.17
CA ASP A 87 -3.57 -10.62 10.45
C ASP A 87 -4.53 -11.01 11.58
N GLN A 88 -5.66 -10.29 11.71
CA GLN A 88 -6.66 -10.56 12.74
C GLN A 88 -7.45 -11.86 12.49
N GLY A 89 -7.70 -12.20 11.21
CA GLY A 89 -8.43 -13.40 10.81
C GLY A 89 -7.65 -14.70 11.03
N ILE A 90 -6.31 -14.64 11.02
CA ILE A 90 -5.44 -15.77 11.38
C ILE A 90 -5.51 -16.03 12.89
N VAL A 91 -5.43 -14.98 13.72
CA VAL A 91 -5.49 -15.09 15.20
C VAL A 91 -6.84 -15.63 15.70
N GLY A 92 -7.94 -15.37 14.99
CA GLY A 92 -9.28 -15.84 15.38
C GLY A 92 -9.56 -17.33 15.16
N ARG A 93 -8.69 -18.05 14.42
CA ARG A 93 -8.91 -19.47 14.05
C ARG A 93 -8.20 -20.47 14.97
N GLU A 94 -7.26 -20.01 15.79
CA GLU A 94 -6.49 -20.85 16.71
C GLU A 94 -7.18 -21.07 18.07
N SER A 95 -8.32 -20.42 18.32
CA SER A 95 -9.04 -20.47 19.61
C SER A 95 -10.21 -21.46 19.65
N SER A 96 -10.36 -22.34 18.67
CA SER A 96 -11.48 -23.30 18.60
C SER A 96 -11.00 -24.71 18.31
N ASP A 97 -10.28 -25.30 19.27
CA ASP A 97 -10.18 -26.75 19.39
C ASP A 97 -10.04 -27.16 20.87
N GLU A 98 -11.17 -27.23 21.57
CA GLU A 98 -11.37 -28.12 22.73
C GLU A 98 -12.86 -28.43 22.85
N PRO A 99 -13.23 -29.72 22.92
CA PRO A 99 -13.47 -30.30 24.25
C PRO A 99 -12.84 -31.68 24.47
#